data_AF-A0A7N9DBW1-F1
#
_entry.id   AF-A0A7N9DBW1-F1
#
_cell.length_a   1.000
_cell.length_b   1.000
_cell.length_c   1.000
_cell.angle_alpha   90.00
_cell.angle_beta   90.00
_cell.angle_gamma   90.00
#
_symmetry.space_group_name_H-M   'P 1'
#
loop_
_entity.id
_entity.type
_entity.pdbx_description
1 polymer ?
#
loop_
_entity_poly.entity_id
_entity_poly.type
_entity_poly.pdbx_seq_one_letter_code
_entity_poly.pdbx_strand_id
1 'polypeptide(L)'
;MQNDAGEFVDLYVPRKCSASNRIIGAKDHASIQMNVAEVDKVTGRFNGQFKTYAICGAIRRMVSVLGFAHFGTSWTLPCAFECVMVPE
;
A
#
# COMPACT_ATOMS: atom_id res chain seq x y z
N MET A 1 -12.72 4.20 17.18
CA MET A 1 -12.69 3.95 18.62
C MET A 1 -14.12 4.05 19.06
N GLN A 2 -14.64 2.97 19.64
CA GLN A 2 -15.99 2.97 20.20
C GLN A 2 -15.87 3.27 21.70
N ASN A 3 -16.76 4.11 22.22
CA ASN A 3 -16.89 4.28 23.67
C ASN A 3 -17.64 3.07 24.28
N ASP A 4 -17.71 3.00 25.60
CA ASP A 4 -18.41 1.93 26.32
C ASP A 4 -19.93 1.93 26.06
N ALA A 5 -20.47 3.01 25.50
CA ALA A 5 -21.87 3.13 25.05
C ALA A 5 -22.08 2.66 23.58
N GLY A 6 -21.04 2.17 22.91
CA GLY A 6 -21.11 1.66 21.54
C GLY A 6 -21.13 2.75 20.45
N GLU A 7 -21.00 4.01 20.82
CA GLU A 7 -20.97 5.14 19.90
C GLU A 7 -19.57 5.30 19.29
N PHE A 8 -19.53 5.65 18.01
CA PHE A 8 -18.27 5.87 17.28
C PHE A 8 -17.76 7.28 17.54
N VAL A 9 -16.65 7.39 18.29
CA VAL A 9 -16.09 8.69 18.72
C VAL A 9 -14.98 9.18 17.77
N ASP A 10 -14.56 8.39 16.77
CA ASP A 10 -13.54 8.83 15.81
C ASP A 10 -14.13 9.76 14.75
N LEU A 11 -13.35 10.77 14.38
CA LEU A 11 -13.67 11.69 13.29
C LEU A 11 -13.61 11.00 11.91
N TYR A 12 -12.71 10.03 11.73
CA TYR A 12 -12.60 9.20 10.51
C TYR A 12 -11.71 7.99 10.78
N VAL A 13 -11.88 6.92 9.99
CA VAL A 13 -10.95 5.79 9.96
C VAL A 13 -9.89 6.05 8.88
N PRO A 14 -8.60 6.20 9.23
CA PRO A 14 -7.56 6.51 8.26
C PRO A 14 -7.24 5.31 7.36
N ARG A 15 -6.83 5.59 6.12
CA ARG A 15 -6.41 4.56 5.15
C ARG A 15 -5.09 3.91 5.60
N LYS A 16 -4.98 2.60 5.43
CA LYS A 16 -3.75 1.85 5.66
C LYS A 16 -3.01 1.64 4.35
N CYS A 17 -1.69 1.70 4.39
CA CYS A 17 -0.84 1.39 3.26
C CYS A 17 -0.85 -0.11 2.99
N SER A 18 -1.18 -0.52 1.76
CA SER A 18 -1.24 -1.92 1.35
C SER A 18 0.12 -2.63 1.42
N ALA A 19 1.23 -1.90 1.33
CA ALA A 19 2.57 -2.47 1.30
C ALA A 19 3.24 -2.62 2.69
N SER A 20 2.84 -1.82 3.68
CA SER A 20 3.47 -1.83 5.02
C SER A 20 2.49 -1.86 6.18
N ASN A 21 1.18 -1.85 5.89
CA ASN A 21 0.10 -1.68 6.87
C ASN A 21 0.22 -0.43 7.76
N ARG A 22 1.11 0.53 7.40
CA ARG A 22 1.25 1.80 8.08
C ARG A 22 0.05 2.70 7.79
N ILE A 23 -0.43 3.39 8.81
CA ILE A 23 -1.49 4.40 8.68
C ILE A 23 -0.98 5.57 7.83
N ILE A 24 -1.75 5.97 6.82
CA ILE A 24 -1.48 7.16 6.01
C ILE A 24 -2.11 8.36 6.71
N GLY A 25 -1.27 9.28 7.19
CA GLY A 25 -1.73 10.49 7.86
C GLY A 25 -2.21 11.54 6.87
N ALA A 26 -3.01 12.50 7.36
CA ALA A 26 -3.52 13.60 6.53
C ALA A 26 -2.41 14.50 5.94
N LYS A 27 -1.23 14.57 6.60
CA LYS A 27 -0.07 15.36 6.15
C LYS A 27 0.83 14.61 5.16
N ASP A 28 0.57 13.34 4.88
CA ASP A 28 1.38 12.54 3.95
C ASP A 28 0.98 12.83 2.49
N HIS A 29 1.36 14.00 1.99
CA HIS A 29 1.08 14.41 0.60
C HIS A 29 1.81 13.57 -0.45
N ALA A 30 2.85 12.85 -0.06
CA ALA A 30 3.53 11.88 -0.92
C ALA A 30 2.79 10.54 -1.03
N SER A 31 1.72 10.31 -0.25
CA SER A 31 0.90 9.11 -0.39
C SER A 31 0.09 9.15 -1.70
N ILE A 32 -0.06 7.99 -2.33
CA ILE A 32 -0.87 7.85 -3.55
C ILE A 32 -1.87 6.73 -3.38
N GLN A 33 -2.97 6.86 -4.11
CA GLN A 33 -3.89 5.77 -4.38
C GLN A 33 -3.76 5.41 -5.84
N MET A 34 -3.51 4.14 -6.11
CA MET A 34 -3.36 3.62 -7.46
C MET A 34 -4.45 2.60 -7.71
N ASN A 35 -5.19 2.80 -8.80
CA ASN A 35 -6.22 1.87 -9.24
C ASN A 35 -5.65 1.05 -10.39
N VAL A 36 -5.48 -0.25 -10.16
CA VAL A 36 -5.01 -1.18 -11.19
C VAL A 36 -6.24 -1.81 -11.82
N ALA A 37 -6.39 -1.59 -13.11
CA ALA A 37 -7.44 -2.17 -13.94
C ALA A 37 -7.31 -3.69 -13.99
N GLU A 38 -8.39 -4.41 -13.70
CA GLU A 38 -8.46 -5.84 -13.95
C GLU A 38 -8.84 -6.11 -15.40
N VAL A 39 -8.19 -7.12 -15.98
CA VAL A 39 -8.22 -7.42 -17.40
C VAL A 39 -8.76 -8.82 -17.61
N ASP A 40 -9.63 -9.00 -18.61
CA ASP A 40 -10.11 -10.32 -19.00
C ASP A 40 -8.97 -11.19 -19.55
N LYS A 41 -8.92 -12.45 -19.09
CA LYS A 41 -7.83 -13.39 -19.38
C LYS A 41 -7.77 -13.76 -20.87
N VAL A 42 -8.90 -13.69 -21.57
CA VAL A 42 -9.02 -14.11 -22.98
C VAL A 42 -8.91 -12.93 -23.93
N THR A 43 -9.61 -11.84 -23.65
CA THR A 43 -9.67 -10.69 -24.57
C THR A 43 -8.67 -9.59 -24.27
N GLY A 44 -8.01 -9.61 -23.10
CA GLY A 44 -7.06 -8.57 -22.71
C GLY A 44 -7.73 -7.20 -22.52
N ARG A 45 -9.07 -7.15 -22.48
CA ARG A 45 -9.85 -5.91 -22.36
C ARG A 45 -10.11 -5.57 -20.91
N PHE A 46 -10.27 -4.28 -20.67
CA PHE A 46 -10.60 -3.76 -19.35
C PHE A 46 -12.02 -4.17 -18.94
N ASN A 47 -12.13 -4.79 -17.76
CA ASN A 47 -13.39 -5.38 -17.28
C ASN A 47 -14.27 -4.43 -16.45
N GLY A 48 -13.89 -3.17 -16.31
CA GLY A 48 -14.62 -2.22 -15.45
C GLY A 48 -14.26 -2.33 -13.96
N GLN A 49 -13.64 -3.43 -13.54
CA GLN A 49 -13.21 -3.67 -12.16
C GLN A 49 -11.79 -3.16 -11.92
N PHE A 50 -11.54 -2.60 -10.73
CA PHE A 50 -10.23 -2.08 -10.34
C PHE A 50 -9.82 -2.61 -8.97
N LYS A 51 -8.56 -3.00 -8.83
CA LYS A 51 -7.91 -3.24 -7.54
C LYS A 51 -7.24 -1.96 -7.08
N THR A 52 -7.68 -1.42 -5.95
CA THR A 52 -7.17 -0.16 -5.41
C THR A 52 -6.08 -0.42 -4.37
N TYR A 53 -4.89 0.14 -4.59
CA TYR A 53 -3.76 0.03 -3.68
C TYR A 53 -3.41 1.41 -3.11
N ALA A 54 -3.15 1.46 -1.80
CA ALA A 54 -2.74 2.69 -1.13
C ALA A 54 -1.25 2.57 -0.73
N ILE A 55 -0.42 3.51 -1.19
CA ILE A 55 1.02 3.51 -0.89
C ILE A 55 1.35 4.74 -0.05
N CYS A 56 2.00 4.54 1.09
CA CYS A 56 2.44 5.62 1.96
C CYS A 56 3.67 6.34 1.37
N GLY A 57 3.79 7.63 1.67
CA GLY A 57 4.90 8.45 1.17
C GLY A 57 6.29 8.03 1.70
N ALA A 58 6.35 7.27 2.80
CA ALA A 58 7.60 6.76 3.35
C ALA A 58 8.25 5.72 2.41
N ILE A 59 7.47 4.76 1.90
CA ILE A 59 7.97 3.73 0.97
C ILE A 59 8.45 4.37 -0.34
N ARG A 60 7.70 5.35 -0.87
CA ARG A 60 8.09 6.05 -2.10
C ARG A 60 9.42 6.80 -1.96
N ARG A 61 9.68 7.37 -0.78
CA ARG A 61 10.97 8.01 -0.49
C ARG A 61 12.11 7.00 -0.35
N MET A 62 11.87 5.83 0.23
CA MET A 62 12.89 4.77 0.35
C MET A 62 13.30 4.17 -1.00
N VAL A 63 12.36 3.94 -1.92
CA VAL A 63 12.66 3.34 -3.23
C VAL A 63 13.46 4.31 -4.12
N SER A 64 13.32 5.63 -3.96
CA SER A 64 14.18 6.60 -4.66
C SER A 64 15.65 6.53 -4.25
N VAL A 65 15.96 6.05 -3.03
CA VAL A 65 17.35 5.94 -2.54
C VAL A 65 17.99 4.59 -2.91
N LEU A 66 17.19 3.58 -3.26
CA LEU A 66 17.67 2.27 -3.72
C LEU A 66 18.08 2.25 -5.21
N GLY A 67 17.85 3.33 -5.95
CA GLY A 67 18.35 3.50 -7.32
C GLY A 67 19.83 3.85 -7.44
N PHE A 68 20.55 4.07 -6.32
CA PHE A 68 21.96 4.52 -6.37
C PHE A 68 22.90 3.95 -5.30
N ALA A 69 22.53 2.89 -4.57
CA ALA A 69 23.45 2.27 -3.63
C ALA A 69 23.45 0.74 -3.74
N HIS A 70 24.57 0.23 -4.25
CA HIS A 70 25.13 -1.11 -4.07
C HIS A 70 24.46 -2.29 -4.79
N PHE A 71 24.93 -2.48 -6.04
CA PHE A 71 25.37 -3.81 -6.47
C PHE A 71 26.41 -4.31 -5.43
N GLY A 72 26.01 -5.22 -4.55
CA GLY A 72 26.90 -5.87 -3.59
C GLY A 72 26.85 -5.29 -2.18
N THR A 73 26.00 -5.84 -1.31
CA THR A 73 26.40 -6.82 -0.28
C THR A 73 25.20 -7.20 0.59
N SER A 74 25.12 -8.49 0.90
CA SER A 74 24.36 -9.10 2.00
C SER A 74 22.82 -9.04 1.97
N TRP A 75 22.26 -10.21 1.64
CA TRP A 75 20.90 -10.64 1.93
C TRP A 75 20.57 -10.51 3.41
N THR A 76 19.92 -9.42 3.81
CA THR A 76 18.88 -9.48 4.85
C THR A 76 17.68 -8.72 4.29
N LEU A 77 16.89 -9.42 3.48
CA LEU A 77 15.50 -9.03 3.28
C LEU A 77 14.79 -9.23 4.64
N PRO A 78 14.34 -8.18 5.34
CA PRO A 78 13.29 -8.42 6.32
C PRO A 78 12.04 -8.83 5.53
N CYS A 79 11.37 -9.88 6.01
CA CYS A 79 10.21 -10.60 5.47
C CYS A 79 8.95 -9.77 5.13
N ALA A 80 9.05 -8.48 4.80
CA ALA A 80 7.89 -7.63 4.53
C ALA A 80 7.35 -7.76 3.09
N PHE A 81 8.14 -8.26 2.14
CA PHE A 81 7.71 -8.33 0.73
C PHE A 81 6.83 -9.55 0.42
N GLU A 82 6.89 -10.61 1.24
CA GLU A 82 6.09 -11.82 1.03
C GLU A 82 4.61 -11.64 1.37
N CYS A 83 4.24 -10.60 2.14
CA CYS A 83 2.83 -10.33 2.47
C CYS A 83 2.02 -9.67 1.35
N VAL A 84 2.64 -9.13 0.29
CA VAL A 84 1.92 -8.41 -0.79
C VAL A 84 1.60 -9.32 -1.99
N MET A 85 2.19 -10.52 -2.03
CA MET A 85 2.03 -11.49 -3.14
C MET A 85 1.54 -12.86 -2.63
N VAL A 86 0.71 -12.90 -1.59
CA VAL A 86 -0.16 -14.07 -1.35
C VAL A 86 -1.52 -13.75 -1.99
N PRO A 87 -1.82 -14.30 -3.18
CA PRO A 87 -3.19 -14.43 -3.62
C PRO A 87 -3.85 -15.52 -2.77
N GLU A 88 -4.84 -15.17 -1.95
CA GLU A 88 -6.09 -15.95 -1.99
C GLU A 88 -6.85 -15.56 -3.28
#